data_AF-A1ZVB1-F1
#
_entry.id   AF-A1ZVB1-F1
#
_cell.length_a   1.000
_cell.length_b   1.000
_cell.length_c   1.000
_cell.angle_alpha   90.00
_cell.angle_beta   90.00
_cell.angle_gamma   90.00
#
_symmetry.space_group_name_H-M   'P 1'
#
loop_
_entity.id
_entity.type
_entity.pdbx_description
1 polymer ?
#
loop_
_entity_poly.entity_id
_entity_poly.type
_entity_poly.pdbx_seq_one_letter_code
_entity_poly.pdbx_strand_id
1 'polypeptide(L)'
;MKEDIVQDEKLSLIGKLAFALYSQKIQITYGALKKILQDKGYEYSEMSNQGLGASVSAAYRAWNQDGKGDVEVSNAIAYTFTDKNGDLIWQK
;
A
#
# COMPACT_ATOMS: atom_id res chain seq x y z
N MET A 1 6.42 9.29 -11.37
CA MET A 1 5.28 9.33 -10.44
C MET A 1 4.38 10.52 -10.77
N LYS A 2 3.15 10.24 -11.20
CA LYS A 2 2.15 11.29 -11.47
C LYS A 2 1.44 11.63 -10.16
N GLU A 3 1.69 12.83 -9.63
CA GLU A 3 1.29 13.19 -8.25
C GLU A 3 -0.23 13.40 -8.07
N ASP A 4 -0.97 13.69 -9.15
CA ASP A 4 -2.39 14.08 -9.09
C ASP A 4 -3.38 12.95 -9.39
N ILE A 5 -2.92 11.69 -9.52
CA ILE A 5 -3.80 10.55 -9.87
C ILE A 5 -4.71 10.15 -8.71
N VAL A 6 -4.18 10.17 -7.49
CA VAL A 6 -4.85 9.67 -6.29
C VAL A 6 -5.13 10.82 -5.34
N GLN A 7 -6.39 11.25 -5.27
CA GLN A 7 -6.85 12.37 -4.44
C GLN A 7 -6.96 12.01 -2.94
N ASP A 8 -7.14 10.73 -2.62
CA ASP A 8 -7.13 10.27 -1.23
C ASP A 8 -5.69 10.23 -0.71
N GLU A 9 -5.36 11.12 0.23
CA GLU A 9 -4.01 11.29 0.78
C GLU A 9 -3.45 10.00 1.38
N LYS A 10 -4.29 9.18 2.02
CA LYS A 10 -3.89 7.91 2.63
C LYS A 10 -3.50 6.91 1.55
N LEU A 11 -4.30 6.79 0.50
CA LEU A 11 -4.01 5.89 -0.63
C LEU A 11 -2.80 6.39 -1.42
N SER A 12 -2.65 7.70 -1.55
CA SER A 12 -1.48 8.34 -2.16
C SER A 12 -0.21 8.02 -1.37
N LEU A 13 -0.24 8.18 -0.04
CA LEU A 13 0.87 7.84 0.84
C LEU A 13 1.26 6.36 0.74
N ILE A 14 0.29 5.44 0.74
CA ILE A 14 0.55 3.99 0.61
C ILE A 14 1.30 3.70 -0.70
N GLY A 15 0.89 4.32 -1.82
CA GLY A 15 1.58 4.15 -3.10
C GLY A 15 2.99 4.74 -3.12
N LYS A 16 3.16 5.98 -2.64
CA LYS A 16 4.47 6.64 -2.54
C LYS A 16 5.45 5.84 -1.68
N LEU A 17 4.98 5.36 -0.54
CA LEU A 17 5.75 4.51 0.36
C LEU A 17 6.13 3.18 -0.31
N ALA A 18 5.16 2.52 -0.97
CA ALA A 18 5.42 1.28 -1.68
C ALA A 18 6.49 1.46 -2.75
N PHE A 19 6.39 2.51 -3.57
CA PHE A 19 7.37 2.80 -4.61
C PHE A 19 8.78 3.01 -4.04
N ALA A 20 8.91 3.78 -2.95
CA ALA A 20 10.18 4.03 -2.29
C ALA A 20 10.82 2.74 -1.74
N LEU A 21 10.04 1.90 -1.07
CA LEU A 21 10.51 0.62 -0.51
C LEU A 21 10.85 -0.39 -1.62
N TYR A 22 10.01 -0.48 -2.64
CA TYR A 22 10.19 -1.35 -3.79
C TYR A 22 11.48 -1.03 -4.55
N SER A 23 11.79 0.26 -4.74
CA SER A 23 13.04 0.70 -5.38
C SER A 23 14.31 0.22 -4.65
N GLN A 24 14.19 -0.06 -3.34
CA GLN A 24 15.25 -0.55 -2.48
C GLN A 24 15.15 -2.06 -2.21
N LYS A 25 14.20 -2.76 -2.84
CA LYS A 25 13.91 -4.19 -2.62
C LYS A 25 13.57 -4.52 -1.17
N ILE A 26 12.91 -3.59 -0.47
CA ILE A 26 12.48 -3.78 0.91
C ILE A 26 11.00 -4.19 0.92
N GLN A 27 10.69 -5.26 1.63
CA GLN A 27 9.33 -5.67 1.94
C GLN A 27 9.01 -5.38 3.40
N ILE A 28 7.77 -4.99 3.69
CA ILE A 28 7.29 -4.80 5.06
C ILE A 28 5.96 -5.49 5.27
N THR A 29 5.72 -5.93 6.50
CA THR A 29 4.44 -6.53 6.86
C THR A 29 3.35 -5.48 6.96
N TYR A 30 2.09 -5.90 6.83
CA TYR A 30 0.93 -5.11 7.18
C TYR A 30 0.96 -4.53 8.60
N GLY A 31 1.56 -5.25 9.57
CA GLY A 31 1.75 -4.70 10.90
C GLY A 31 2.67 -3.48 10.92
N ALA A 32 3.76 -3.50 10.15
CA ALA A 32 4.68 -2.37 10.03
C ALA A 32 4.04 -1.20 9.27
N LEU A 33 3.35 -1.46 8.16
CA LEU A 33 2.60 -0.43 7.43
C LEU A 33 1.57 0.25 8.33
N LYS A 34 0.83 -0.51 9.14
CA LYS A 34 -0.15 0.04 10.09
C LYS A 34 0.47 1.05 11.05
N LYS A 35 1.62 0.71 11.65
CA LYS A 35 2.34 1.60 12.56
C LYS A 35 2.75 2.91 11.87
N ILE A 36 3.33 2.81 10.65
CA ILE A 36 3.72 3.98 9.86
C ILE A 36 2.51 4.89 9.58
N LEU A 37 1.35 4.30 9.25
CA LEU A 37 0.13 5.07 8.99
C LEU A 37 -0.43 5.71 10.28
N GLN A 38 -0.34 5.02 11.42
CA GLN A 38 -0.72 5.58 12.72
C GLN A 38 0.18 6.74 13.14
N ASP A 39 1.51 6.64 12.92
CA ASP A 39 2.46 7.73 13.15
C ASP A 39 2.18 8.96 12.28
N LYS A 40 1.49 8.76 11.14
CA LYS A 40 1.01 9.81 10.25
C LYS A 40 -0.40 10.32 10.58
N GLY A 41 -1.01 9.82 11.65
CA GLY A 41 -2.33 10.25 12.13
C GLY A 41 -3.52 9.50 11.51
N TYR A 42 -3.30 8.42 10.76
CA TYR A 42 -4.40 7.60 10.24
C TYR A 42 -4.86 6.58 11.27
N GLU A 43 -6.14 6.62 11.63
CA GLU A 43 -6.74 5.68 12.56
C GLU A 43 -6.97 4.31 11.91
N TYR A 44 -6.37 3.27 12.49
CA TYR A 44 -6.66 1.87 12.18
C TYR A 44 -6.96 1.14 13.49
N SER A 45 -8.14 0.55 13.61
CA SER A 45 -8.50 -0.23 14.80
C SER A 45 -7.53 -1.39 15.01
N GLU A 46 -7.12 -1.61 16.25
CA GLU A 46 -6.16 -2.68 16.62
C GLU A 46 -6.62 -4.07 16.16
N MET A 47 -7.95 -4.29 16.18
CA MET A 47 -8.56 -5.61 16.05
C MET A 47 -8.80 -6.11 14.62
N SER A 48 -8.57 -5.32 13.57
CA SER A 48 -8.80 -5.81 12.20
C SER A 48 -7.69 -5.42 11.21
N ASN A 49 -6.93 -6.43 10.76
CA ASN A 49 -6.12 -6.30 9.54
C ASN A 49 -6.98 -6.27 8.27
N GLN A 50 -8.29 -6.59 8.41
CA GLN A 50 -9.28 -6.53 7.34
C GLN A 50 -9.39 -5.10 6.76
N GLY A 51 -9.34 -4.07 7.63
CA GLY A 51 -9.32 -2.68 7.19
C GLY A 51 -8.03 -2.27 6.46
N LEU A 52 -6.88 -2.83 6.85
CA LEU A 52 -5.60 -2.48 6.22
C LEU A 52 -5.41 -3.19 4.87
N GLY A 53 -5.74 -4.47 4.77
CA GLY A 53 -5.73 -5.19 3.49
C GLY A 53 -6.69 -4.56 2.47
N ALA A 54 -7.84 -4.08 2.93
CA ALA A 54 -8.76 -3.29 2.11
C ALA A 54 -8.15 -1.95 1.68
N SER A 55 -7.48 -1.21 2.58
CA SER A 55 -6.77 0.03 2.23
C SER A 55 -5.66 -0.19 1.20
N VAL A 56 -4.87 -1.26 1.33
CA VAL A 56 -3.81 -1.60 0.38
C VAL A 56 -4.40 -1.98 -0.98
N SER A 57 -5.48 -2.77 -0.98
CA SER A 57 -6.22 -3.12 -2.21
C SER A 57 -6.84 -1.89 -2.88
N ALA A 58 -7.37 -0.96 -2.08
CA ALA A 58 -7.91 0.31 -2.56
C ALA A 58 -6.80 1.19 -3.14
N ALA A 59 -5.63 1.25 -2.49
CA ALA A 59 -4.47 1.98 -3.00
C ALA A 59 -4.00 1.38 -4.32
N TYR A 60 -3.87 0.05 -4.42
CA TYR A 60 -3.55 -0.63 -5.68
C TYR A 60 -4.50 -0.20 -6.80
N ARG A 61 -5.81 -0.27 -6.57
CA ARG A 61 -6.83 0.13 -7.57
C ARG A 61 -6.73 1.62 -7.92
N ALA A 62 -6.56 2.47 -6.92
CA ALA A 62 -6.44 3.92 -7.11
C ALA A 62 -5.21 4.30 -7.95
N TRP A 63 -4.09 3.60 -7.78
CA TRP A 63 -2.87 3.81 -8.56
C TRP A 63 -2.89 3.09 -9.91
N ASN A 64 -3.74 2.07 -10.09
CA ASN A 64 -3.87 1.31 -11.32
C ASN A 64 -4.88 1.93 -12.31
N GLN A 65 -5.88 2.71 -11.86
CA GLN A 65 -6.95 3.37 -12.67
C GLN A 65 -7.23 2.72 -14.04
N ASP A 66 -7.56 1.42 -14.05
CA ASP A 66 -7.84 0.63 -15.26
C ASP A 66 -6.84 0.84 -16.42
N GLY A 67 -5.54 0.88 -16.10
CA GLY A 67 -4.45 1.01 -17.07
C GLY A 67 -4.05 2.43 -17.44
N LYS A 68 -4.70 3.46 -16.85
CA LYS A 68 -4.34 4.88 -17.04
C LYS A 68 -3.50 5.46 -15.89
N GLY A 69 -3.40 4.69 -14.81
CA GLY A 69 -2.66 5.02 -13.60
C GLY A 69 -1.14 4.96 -13.75
N ASP A 70 -0.42 5.03 -12.63
CA ASP A 70 1.02 4.79 -12.57
C ASP A 70 1.25 3.30 -12.27
N VAL A 71 1.39 2.51 -13.34
CA VAL A 71 1.48 1.05 -13.26
C VAL A 71 2.67 0.60 -12.41
N GLU A 72 3.78 1.34 -12.44
CA GLU A 72 4.96 1.05 -11.61
C GLU A 72 4.64 1.15 -10.11
N VAL A 73 3.87 2.17 -9.71
CA VAL A 73 3.43 2.34 -8.33
C VAL A 73 2.44 1.25 -7.93
N SER A 74 1.49 0.90 -8.81
CA SER A 74 0.54 -0.19 -8.53
C SER A 74 1.25 -1.54 -8.37
N ASN A 75 2.27 -1.81 -9.18
CA ASN A 75 3.11 -2.99 -9.04
C ASN A 75 3.89 -2.93 -7.73
N ALA A 76 4.51 -1.80 -7.39
CA ALA A 76 5.20 -1.63 -6.13
C ALA A 76 4.30 -1.96 -4.93
N ILE A 77 3.04 -1.52 -4.93
CA ILE A 77 2.07 -1.86 -3.88
C ILE A 77 1.88 -3.39 -3.76
N ALA A 78 1.76 -4.09 -4.89
CA ALA A 78 1.52 -5.54 -4.92
C ALA A 78 2.71 -6.38 -4.41
N TYR A 79 3.94 -5.86 -4.49
CA TYR A 79 5.16 -6.59 -4.12
C TYR A 79 5.82 -6.12 -2.82
N THR A 80 5.41 -4.99 -2.26
CA THR A 80 6.05 -4.41 -1.06
C THR A 80 5.42 -4.90 0.24
N PHE A 81 4.09 -5.03 0.27
CA PHE A 81 3.38 -5.31 1.50
C PHE A 81 3.02 -6.79 1.62
N THR A 82 3.47 -7.41 2.71
CA THR A 82 3.27 -8.84 2.98
C THR A 82 2.30 -9.05 4.14
N ASP A 83 1.77 -10.26 4.25
CA ASP A 83 1.10 -10.68 5.47
C ASP A 83 2.09 -10.89 6.63
N LYS A 84 1.59 -11.37 7.77
CA LYS A 84 2.38 -11.62 8.98
C LYS A 84 3.43 -12.75 8.82
N ASN A 85 3.27 -13.61 7.83
CA ASN A 85 4.18 -14.71 7.52
C ASN A 85 5.22 -14.33 6.47
N GLY A 86 5.12 -13.13 5.87
CA GLY A 86 5.97 -12.70 4.76
C GLY A 86 5.43 -13.08 3.39
N ASP A 87 4.22 -13.63 3.31
CA ASP A 87 3.62 -14.03 2.04
C ASP A 87 2.99 -12.83 1.33
N LEU A 88 3.07 -12.80 0.00
CA LEU A 88 2.30 -11.86 -0.81
C LEU A 88 0.84 -12.30 -0.86
N ILE A 89 -0.07 -11.34 -0.74
CA ILE A 89 -1.50 -11.63 -0.60
C ILE A 89 -2.12 -12.20 -1.87
N TRP A 90 -1.60 -11.85 -3.05
CA TRP A 90 -2.07 -12.38 -4.32
C TRP A 90 -1.51 -13.77 -4.66
N GLN A 91 -0.59 -14.32 -3.84
CA GLN A 91 -0.06 -15.67 -4.00
C GLN A 91 -0.91 -16.75 -3.30
N LYS A 92 -2.05 -16.39 -2.70
CA LYS A 92 -2.93 -17.30 -1.96
C LYS A 92 -4.22 -17.60 -2.71
#